data_AF-A0AAE3LDU2-F1
#
_entry.id   AF-A0AAE3LDU2-F1
#
_cell.length_a   1.000
_cell.length_b   1.000
_cell.length_c   1.000
_cell.angle_alpha   90.00
_cell.angle_beta   90.00
_cell.angle_gamma   90.00
#
_symmetry.space_group_name_H-M   'P 1'
#
loop_
_entity.id
_entity.type
_entity.pdbx_description
1 polymer ?
#
loop_
_entity_poly.entity_id
_entity_poly.type
_entity_poly.pdbx_seq_one_letter_code
_entity_poly.pdbx_strand_id
1 'polypeptide(L)'
;MSPTVEFGSKDAADVAREQWGEYLCPDDDRRLKTVRFVEDVPDRVIERAELEAADSRDERASGPGQAELTDHEKDRLDFSKGRANVPWAQSIKAIAQDAGVDDWTAHVDPTLTVDEHREVMEQAAREDQGQRMNAEDSAIEKAGRASRAAQANECDHARGHCRHGDPQACEFLTETCGYDHDEVDDLLADTDRRDDEPEQETLSGKQAGAYSRALGGYRGAIASLRELLDAVRKQRRHAEQAWSAMAAIRRETGEDVEEPRELHRLLNSLTEIPDEHRLSTLHEHIDEGPEQGDVVEFDDQQALGGGRANDQARLAGGEQGERGQGEVEDVVEENPGGMLADEREEAASSGSTEQQIPDEFAVAEGGQHTL
;
A
#
# COMPACT_ATOMS: atom_id res chain seq x y z
N MET A 1 -26.99 44.75 -11.31
CA MET A 1 -27.37 43.34 -11.07
C MET A 1 -26.88 43.00 -9.69
N SER A 2 -27.77 42.54 -8.81
CA SER A 2 -27.38 42.07 -7.47
C SER A 2 -26.53 40.79 -7.57
N PRO A 3 -25.35 40.73 -6.96
CA PRO A 3 -24.55 39.50 -6.97
C PRO A 3 -25.20 38.41 -6.11
N THR A 4 -25.03 37.16 -6.54
CA THR A 4 -25.60 35.96 -5.90
C THR A 4 -24.54 34.90 -5.74
N VAL A 5 -24.50 34.26 -4.56
CA VAL A 5 -23.57 33.18 -4.26
C VAL A 5 -24.34 31.94 -3.83
N GLU A 6 -24.05 30.78 -4.43
CA GLU A 6 -24.73 29.51 -4.15
C GLU A 6 -23.88 28.60 -3.26
N PHE A 7 -24.40 28.28 -2.07
CA PHE A 7 -23.73 27.44 -1.08
C PHE A 7 -24.10 25.95 -1.26
N GLY A 8 -23.27 25.05 -0.71
CA GLY A 8 -23.48 23.60 -0.79
C GLY A 8 -24.69 23.08 0.01
N SER A 9 -25.11 23.81 1.04
CA SER A 9 -26.27 23.51 1.88
C SER A 9 -27.07 24.77 2.21
N LYS A 10 -28.32 24.58 2.66
CA LYS A 10 -29.14 25.69 3.16
C LYS A 10 -28.57 26.28 4.45
N ASP A 11 -28.09 25.44 5.36
CA ASP A 11 -27.60 25.88 6.65
C ASP A 11 -26.32 26.74 6.48
N ALA A 12 -25.43 26.37 5.56
CA ALA A 12 -24.28 27.19 5.20
C ALA A 12 -24.70 28.56 4.62
N ALA A 13 -25.75 28.58 3.79
CA ALA A 13 -26.33 29.84 3.31
C ALA A 13 -26.93 30.68 4.45
N ASP A 14 -27.57 30.05 5.44
CA ASP A 14 -28.14 30.75 6.59
C ASP A 14 -27.06 31.31 7.53
N VAL A 15 -25.93 30.60 7.73
CA VAL A 15 -24.76 31.13 8.44
C VAL A 15 -24.18 32.35 7.72
N ALA A 16 -24.03 32.29 6.39
CA ALA A 16 -23.56 33.42 5.60
C ALA A 16 -24.50 34.64 5.71
N ARG A 17 -25.82 34.42 5.76
CA ARG A 17 -26.81 35.49 5.99
C ARG A 17 -26.66 36.14 7.36
N GLU A 18 -26.34 35.35 8.38
CA GLU A 18 -26.13 35.88 9.74
C GLU A 18 -24.83 36.70 9.81
N GLN A 19 -23.77 36.21 9.18
CA GLN A 19 -22.46 36.85 9.16
C GLN A 19 -22.45 38.15 8.36
N TRP A 20 -23.13 38.18 7.21
CA TRP A 20 -23.13 39.29 6.26
C TRP A 20 -24.47 40.03 6.20
N GLY A 21 -25.25 39.98 7.27
CA GLY A 21 -26.62 40.50 7.33
C GLY A 21 -26.79 41.96 6.88
N GLU A 22 -25.75 42.79 7.04
CA GLU A 22 -25.75 44.19 6.62
C GLU A 22 -25.67 44.38 5.09
N TYR A 23 -25.24 43.37 4.35
CA TYR A 23 -25.09 43.39 2.88
C TYR A 23 -26.15 42.56 2.16
N LEU A 24 -27.17 42.04 2.86
CA LEU A 24 -28.22 41.23 2.23
C LEU A 24 -29.18 42.08 1.41
N CYS A 25 -29.55 41.55 0.24
CA CYS A 25 -30.59 42.15 -0.58
C CYS A 25 -31.95 42.01 0.13
N PRO A 26 -32.83 43.04 0.13
CA PRO A 26 -34.19 42.92 0.68
C PRO A 26 -35.04 41.80 0.04
N ASP A 27 -34.70 41.42 -1.18
CA ASP A 27 -35.34 40.35 -1.95
C ASP A 27 -34.65 38.98 -1.78
N ASP A 28 -33.71 38.83 -0.82
CA ASP A 28 -33.08 37.54 -0.52
C ASP A 28 -34.11 36.55 0.07
N ASP A 29 -34.20 35.37 -0.52
CA ASP A 29 -35.10 34.31 -0.06
C ASP A 29 -34.36 33.30 0.81
N ARG A 30 -34.58 33.36 2.13
CA ARG A 30 -34.04 32.42 3.13
C ARG A 30 -34.44 30.96 2.91
N ARG A 31 -35.37 30.67 1.99
CA ARG A 31 -35.74 29.30 1.64
C ARG A 31 -34.73 28.65 0.70
N LEU A 32 -33.90 29.45 0.01
CA LEU A 32 -32.92 28.98 -0.97
C LEU A 32 -31.52 28.85 -0.34
N LYS A 33 -30.68 28.03 -0.98
CA LYS A 33 -29.24 27.91 -0.68
C LYS A 33 -28.39 29.00 -1.34
N THR A 34 -29.03 29.91 -2.07
CA THR A 34 -28.39 31.04 -2.74
C THR A 34 -28.60 32.28 -1.89
N VAL A 35 -27.52 32.99 -1.58
CA VAL A 35 -27.54 34.26 -0.87
C VAL A 35 -27.39 35.39 -1.87
N ARG A 36 -28.30 36.35 -1.83
CA ARG A 36 -28.30 37.53 -2.68
C ARG A 36 -27.87 38.76 -1.89
N PHE A 37 -26.86 39.46 -2.39
CA PHE A 37 -26.31 40.66 -1.77
C PHE A 37 -26.83 41.95 -2.43
N VAL A 38 -26.72 43.08 -1.73
CA VAL A 38 -26.97 44.41 -2.31
C VAL A 38 -25.96 44.73 -3.41
N GLU A 39 -26.29 45.65 -4.32
CA GLU A 39 -25.41 46.00 -5.45
C GLU A 39 -24.11 46.69 -5.00
N ASP A 40 -24.12 47.41 -3.87
CA ASP A 40 -22.96 48.14 -3.31
C ASP A 40 -22.13 47.29 -2.33
N VAL A 41 -22.29 45.97 -2.34
CA VAL A 41 -21.49 45.07 -1.50
C VAL A 41 -20.01 45.16 -1.88
N PRO A 42 -19.09 45.29 -0.91
CA PRO A 42 -17.66 45.31 -1.23
C PRO A 42 -17.20 43.99 -1.86
N ASP A 43 -16.35 44.05 -2.89
CA ASP A 43 -15.83 42.87 -3.60
C ASP A 43 -15.24 41.82 -2.65
N ARG A 44 -14.50 42.26 -1.63
CA ARG A 44 -13.92 41.38 -0.60
C ARG A 44 -14.95 40.51 0.14
N VAL A 45 -16.20 40.96 0.26
CA VAL A 45 -17.29 40.20 0.90
C VAL A 45 -17.81 39.14 -0.06
N ILE A 46 -17.92 39.48 -1.35
CA ILE A 46 -18.30 38.53 -2.39
C ILE A 46 -17.22 37.45 -2.56
N GLU A 47 -15.96 37.84 -2.70
CA GLU A 47 -14.84 36.89 -2.80
C GLU A 47 -14.78 35.94 -1.60
N ARG A 48 -15.01 36.46 -0.40
CA ARG A 48 -15.06 35.67 0.84
C ARG A 48 -16.25 34.71 0.85
N ALA A 49 -17.43 35.18 0.48
CA ALA A 49 -18.64 34.36 0.41
C ALA A 49 -18.51 33.29 -0.68
N GLU A 50 -17.87 33.58 -1.81
CA GLU A 50 -17.60 32.61 -2.88
C GLU A 50 -16.63 31.52 -2.44
N LEU A 51 -15.59 31.88 -1.68
CA LEU A 51 -14.67 30.91 -1.07
C LEU A 51 -15.40 30.00 -0.08
N GLU A 52 -16.19 30.56 0.85
CA GLU A 52 -16.98 29.79 1.82
C GLU A 52 -18.05 28.92 1.10
N ALA A 53 -18.60 29.41 -0.01
CA ALA A 53 -19.50 28.65 -0.85
C ALA A 53 -18.79 27.53 -1.63
N ALA A 54 -17.54 27.71 -2.03
CA ALA A 54 -16.71 26.65 -2.61
C ALA A 54 -16.40 25.59 -1.55
N ASP A 55 -15.93 25.99 -0.36
CA ASP A 55 -15.66 25.10 0.77
C ASP A 55 -16.91 24.30 1.16
N SER A 56 -18.09 24.93 1.26
CA SER A 56 -19.33 24.21 1.58
C SER A 56 -19.81 23.26 0.47
N ARG A 57 -19.43 23.51 -0.79
CA ARG A 57 -19.70 22.60 -1.91
C ARG A 57 -18.71 21.45 -1.92
N ASP A 58 -17.45 21.72 -1.60
CA ASP A 58 -16.40 20.72 -1.41
C ASP A 58 -16.69 19.87 -0.18
N GLU A 59 -17.27 20.38 0.90
CA GLU A 59 -17.81 19.59 2.02
C GLU A 59 -18.96 18.66 1.61
N ARG A 60 -19.60 18.87 0.45
CA ARG A 60 -20.57 17.91 -0.11
C ARG A 60 -19.92 16.88 -1.03
N ALA A 61 -18.81 17.24 -1.66
CA ALA A 61 -17.98 16.35 -2.49
C ALA A 61 -16.96 15.54 -1.66
N SER A 62 -16.60 16.03 -0.48
CA SER A 62 -15.61 15.53 0.48
C SER A 62 -16.20 15.27 1.87
N GLY A 63 -17.47 15.63 2.11
CA GLY A 63 -18.23 15.11 3.25
C GLY A 63 -18.22 13.59 3.13
N PRO A 64 -18.07 12.86 4.25
CA PRO A 64 -17.65 11.49 4.18
C PRO A 64 -18.74 10.72 3.43
N GLY A 65 -18.40 10.32 2.21
CA GLY A 65 -19.32 9.62 1.31
C GLY A 65 -19.84 8.40 2.03
N GLN A 66 -21.05 7.97 1.71
CA GLN A 66 -21.65 6.76 2.30
C GLN A 66 -20.61 5.65 2.39
N ALA A 67 -20.17 5.36 3.62
CA ALA A 67 -19.15 4.35 3.85
C ALA A 67 -19.84 2.99 3.81
N GLU A 68 -19.33 2.07 3.00
CA GLU A 68 -19.93 0.74 2.89
C GLU A 68 -19.98 0.04 4.25
N LEU A 69 -21.13 -0.55 4.57
CA LEU A 69 -21.31 -1.34 5.78
C LEU A 69 -20.82 -2.76 5.51
N THR A 70 -19.94 -3.26 6.37
CA THR A 70 -19.62 -4.68 6.44
C THR A 70 -20.83 -5.47 6.96
N ASP A 71 -20.87 -6.77 6.67
CA ASP A 71 -21.99 -7.61 7.10
C ASP A 71 -22.08 -7.70 8.63
N HIS A 72 -20.95 -7.71 9.32
CA HIS A 72 -20.90 -7.65 10.78
C HIS A 72 -21.48 -6.34 11.37
N GLU A 73 -21.27 -5.20 10.70
CA GLU A 73 -21.88 -3.93 11.12
C GLU A 73 -23.39 -3.92 10.86
N LYS A 74 -23.85 -4.50 9.74
CA LYS A 74 -25.29 -4.65 9.48
C LYS A 74 -25.97 -5.52 10.54
N ASP A 75 -25.32 -6.60 10.98
CA ASP A 75 -25.86 -7.51 11.99
C ASP A 75 -25.92 -6.88 13.40
N ARG A 76 -25.01 -5.94 13.70
CA ARG A 76 -25.00 -5.22 14.99
C ARG A 76 -26.04 -4.10 15.06
N LEU A 77 -26.49 -3.57 13.93
CA LEU A 77 -27.42 -2.46 13.87
C LEU A 77 -28.88 -2.95 13.81
N ASP A 78 -29.72 -2.38 14.68
CA ASP A 78 -31.15 -2.67 14.69
C ASP A 78 -31.90 -1.73 13.73
N PHE A 79 -32.01 -2.12 12.47
CA PHE A 79 -32.76 -1.39 11.44
C PHE A 79 -34.28 -1.38 11.65
N SER A 80 -34.80 -2.12 12.63
CA SER A 80 -36.24 -2.14 12.92
C SER A 80 -36.70 -0.95 13.78
N LYS A 81 -35.76 -0.12 14.26
CA LYS A 81 -36.02 0.97 15.21
C LYS A 81 -35.75 2.35 14.60
N GLY A 82 -36.64 3.29 14.93
CA GLY A 82 -36.43 4.72 14.71
C GLY A 82 -36.18 5.09 13.24
N ARG A 83 -35.12 5.85 13.00
CA ARG A 83 -34.68 6.34 11.69
C ARG A 83 -33.65 5.41 11.03
N ALA A 84 -33.30 4.29 11.65
CA ALA A 84 -32.25 3.41 11.18
C ALA A 84 -32.61 2.76 9.84
N ASN A 85 -31.85 3.10 8.80
CA ASN A 85 -31.87 2.43 7.50
C ASN A 85 -30.43 2.39 6.95
N VAL A 86 -30.21 1.60 5.88
CA VAL A 86 -28.86 1.37 5.33
C VAL A 86 -28.18 2.69 4.89
N PRO A 87 -28.80 3.55 4.07
CA PRO A 87 -28.19 4.84 3.69
C PRO A 87 -27.85 5.75 4.89
N TRP A 88 -28.71 5.77 5.91
CA TRP A 88 -28.48 6.51 7.14
C TRP A 88 -27.27 5.97 7.91
N ALA A 89 -27.17 4.65 8.08
CA ALA A 89 -26.05 4.02 8.77
C ALA A 89 -24.73 4.20 8.01
N GLN A 90 -24.75 4.14 6.67
CA GLN A 90 -23.57 4.45 5.85
C GLN A 90 -23.09 5.89 6.04
N SER A 91 -24.02 6.84 6.20
CA SER A 91 -23.68 8.25 6.44
C SER A 91 -23.07 8.45 7.82
N ILE A 92 -23.58 7.77 8.85
CA ILE A 92 -23.03 7.82 10.20
C ILE A 92 -21.66 7.15 10.28
N LYS A 93 -21.48 6.00 9.62
CA LYS A 93 -20.17 5.34 9.53
C LYS A 93 -19.13 6.27 8.93
N ALA A 94 -19.51 7.00 7.89
CA ALA A 94 -18.63 7.94 7.22
C ALA A 94 -18.22 9.09 8.18
N ILE A 95 -19.16 9.65 8.92
CA ILE A 95 -18.90 10.65 9.99
C ILE A 95 -17.97 10.07 11.06
N ALA A 96 -18.18 8.82 11.48
CA ALA A 96 -17.37 8.19 12.49
C ALA A 96 -15.94 7.92 12.02
N GLN A 97 -15.76 7.53 10.75
CA GLN A 97 -14.44 7.36 10.13
C GLN A 97 -13.67 8.68 10.06
N ASP A 98 -14.34 9.77 9.69
CA ASP A 98 -13.76 11.12 9.67
C ASP A 98 -13.36 11.59 11.08
N ALA A 99 -14.20 11.30 12.09
CA ALA A 99 -13.90 11.57 13.50
C ALA A 99 -12.85 10.62 14.12
N GLY A 100 -12.45 9.55 13.42
CA GLY A 100 -11.49 8.56 13.91
C GLY A 100 -12.03 7.59 14.97
N VAL A 101 -13.34 7.30 14.96
CA VAL A 101 -14.00 6.38 15.90
C VAL A 101 -14.10 4.98 15.29
N ASP A 102 -13.39 4.02 15.88
CA ASP A 102 -13.30 2.64 15.37
C ASP A 102 -14.56 1.80 15.68
N ASP A 103 -15.07 1.81 16.92
CA ASP A 103 -16.32 1.09 17.30
C ASP A 103 -17.57 2.00 17.23
N TRP A 104 -17.74 2.65 16.10
CA TRP A 104 -18.83 3.62 15.89
C TRP A 104 -20.23 3.05 16.17
N THR A 105 -20.46 1.76 15.88
CA THR A 105 -21.76 1.11 16.10
C THR A 105 -22.22 1.11 17.56
N ALA A 106 -21.31 1.24 18.53
CA ALA A 106 -21.64 1.36 19.95
C ALA A 106 -22.24 2.74 20.30
N HIS A 107 -21.99 3.75 19.48
CA HIS A 107 -22.41 5.14 19.67
C HIS A 107 -23.60 5.54 18.79
N VAL A 108 -24.15 4.59 18.02
CA VAL A 108 -25.30 4.84 17.14
C VAL A 108 -26.59 4.88 17.94
N ASP A 109 -27.31 6.00 17.87
CA ASP A 109 -28.67 6.13 18.40
C ASP A 109 -29.67 6.27 17.23
N PRO A 110 -30.56 5.28 17.01
CA PRO A 110 -31.51 5.32 15.91
C PRO A 110 -32.56 6.44 16.01
N THR A 111 -32.62 7.19 17.11
CA THR A 111 -33.52 8.34 17.29
C THR A 111 -32.91 9.65 16.79
N LEU A 112 -31.58 9.72 16.64
CA LEU A 112 -30.86 10.91 16.20
C LEU A 112 -30.72 10.98 14.67
N THR A 113 -30.63 12.20 14.16
CA THR A 113 -30.34 12.51 12.75
C THR A 113 -28.86 12.32 12.42
N VAL A 114 -28.52 12.30 11.13
CA VAL A 114 -27.13 12.16 10.67
C VAL A 114 -26.25 13.30 11.22
N ASP A 115 -26.76 14.54 11.20
CA ASP A 115 -26.01 15.69 11.70
C ASP A 115 -25.85 15.68 13.22
N GLU A 116 -26.86 15.22 13.97
CA GLU A 116 -26.76 15.04 15.43
C GLU A 116 -25.72 13.97 15.80
N HIS A 117 -25.48 12.98 14.94
CA HIS A 117 -24.40 12.01 15.15
C HIS A 117 -23.00 12.62 14.96
N ARG A 118 -22.85 13.78 14.31
CA ARG A 118 -21.54 14.45 14.23
C ARG A 118 -21.03 14.83 15.61
N GLU A 119 -21.88 15.43 16.43
CA GLU A 119 -21.54 15.78 17.82
C GLU A 119 -21.28 14.53 18.67
N VAL A 120 -22.08 13.48 18.49
CA VAL A 120 -21.91 12.19 19.21
C VAL A 120 -20.58 11.53 18.84
N MET A 121 -20.21 11.50 17.56
CA MET A 121 -18.95 10.90 17.10
C MET A 121 -17.74 11.74 17.48
N GLU A 122 -17.84 13.07 17.44
CA GLU A 122 -16.78 13.94 17.98
C GLU A 122 -16.58 13.74 19.48
N GLN A 123 -17.67 13.59 20.25
CA GLN A 123 -17.57 13.31 21.67
C GLN A 123 -16.97 11.92 21.92
N ALA A 124 -17.42 10.90 21.19
CA ALA A 124 -16.87 9.54 21.26
C ALA A 124 -15.37 9.54 20.94
N ALA A 125 -14.94 10.28 19.90
CA ALA A 125 -13.52 10.44 19.57
C ALA A 125 -12.72 11.06 20.72
N ARG A 126 -13.27 12.07 21.41
CA ARG A 126 -12.61 12.68 22.59
C ARG A 126 -12.57 11.74 23.79
N GLU A 127 -13.60 10.94 24.01
CA GLU A 127 -13.67 9.96 25.10
C GLU A 127 -12.74 8.77 24.86
N ASP A 128 -12.65 8.30 23.61
CA ASP A 128 -11.66 7.32 23.16
C ASP A 128 -10.25 7.89 23.31
N GLN A 129 -10.02 9.15 22.92
CA GLN A 129 -8.75 9.85 23.14
C GLN A 129 -8.43 10.05 24.64
N GLY A 130 -9.45 10.22 25.49
CA GLY A 130 -9.32 10.33 26.94
C GLY A 130 -8.91 9.01 27.61
N GLN A 131 -9.37 7.86 27.08
CA GLN A 131 -8.88 6.54 27.49
C GLN A 131 -7.51 6.19 26.88
N ARG A 132 -7.14 6.82 25.74
CA ARG A 132 -5.84 6.67 25.08
C ARG A 132 -4.69 7.46 25.72
N MET A 133 -4.92 8.25 26.78
CA MET A 133 -3.78 8.82 27.56
C MET A 133 -2.88 7.76 28.23
N ASN A 134 -3.20 6.46 28.14
CA ASN A 134 -2.29 5.37 28.50
C ASN A 134 -1.72 4.59 27.30
N ALA A 135 -2.17 4.83 26.07
CA ALA A 135 -1.64 4.16 24.88
C ALA A 135 -2.10 4.86 23.60
N GLU A 136 -1.30 5.77 23.05
CA GLU A 136 -1.11 5.94 21.60
C GLU A 136 -0.05 7.00 21.29
N ASP A 137 1.18 6.52 21.13
CA ASP A 137 2.27 7.17 20.42
C ASP A 137 1.77 7.79 19.09
N SER A 138 2.15 9.05 18.84
CA SER A 138 1.82 9.81 17.63
C SER A 138 2.16 9.05 16.34
N ALA A 139 1.58 9.41 15.18
CA ALA A 139 1.91 8.78 13.89
C ALA A 139 3.43 8.78 13.60
N ILE A 140 4.15 9.79 14.08
CA ILE A 140 5.62 9.90 14.03
C ILE A 140 6.29 8.87 14.95
N GLU A 141 5.80 8.70 16.18
CA GLU A 141 6.31 7.66 17.08
C GLU A 141 5.91 6.24 16.64
N LYS A 142 4.75 6.04 16.03
CA LYS A 142 4.32 4.77 15.41
C LYS A 142 5.22 4.41 14.23
N ALA A 143 5.54 5.38 13.36
CA ALA A 143 6.54 5.20 12.31
C ALA A 143 7.93 4.91 12.90
N GLY A 144 8.33 5.60 13.97
CA GLY A 144 9.57 5.34 14.69
C GLY A 144 9.63 3.93 15.32
N ARG A 145 8.52 3.44 15.90
CA ARG A 145 8.43 2.08 16.44
C ARG A 145 8.42 1.03 15.34
N ALA A 146 7.71 1.25 14.25
CA ALA A 146 7.70 0.35 13.10
C ALA A 146 9.10 0.25 12.47
N SER A 147 9.81 1.38 12.33
CA SER A 147 11.19 1.43 11.86
C SER A 147 12.15 0.70 12.81
N ARG A 148 12.03 0.92 14.14
CA ARG A 148 12.83 0.20 15.14
C ARG A 148 12.52 -1.31 15.16
N ALA A 149 11.26 -1.69 14.98
CA ALA A 149 10.86 -3.09 14.91
C ALA A 149 11.37 -3.78 13.64
N ALA A 150 11.33 -3.09 12.49
CA ALA A 150 11.92 -3.59 11.24
C ALA A 150 13.44 -3.77 11.39
N GLN A 151 14.14 -2.78 11.94
CA GLN A 151 15.58 -2.86 12.20
C GLN A 151 15.94 -3.96 13.21
N ALA A 152 15.14 -4.14 14.26
CA ALA A 152 15.31 -5.23 15.22
C ALA A 152 15.15 -6.60 14.55
N ASN A 153 14.14 -6.76 13.67
CA ASN A 153 13.94 -7.99 12.91
C ASN A 153 15.11 -8.26 11.95
N GLU A 154 15.67 -7.24 11.30
CA GLU A 154 16.85 -7.37 10.44
C GLU A 154 18.08 -7.82 11.24
N CYS A 155 18.29 -7.25 12.42
CA CYS A 155 19.36 -7.67 13.33
C CYS A 155 19.16 -9.10 13.85
N ASP A 156 17.93 -9.50 14.19
CA ASP A 156 17.62 -10.87 14.60
C ASP A 156 17.84 -11.88 13.46
N HIS A 157 17.49 -11.52 12.22
CA HIS A 157 17.80 -12.32 11.03
C HIS A 157 19.30 -12.44 10.80
N ALA A 158 20.03 -11.32 10.81
CA ALA A 158 21.48 -11.31 10.66
C ALA A 158 22.17 -12.14 11.76
N ARG A 159 21.65 -12.11 13.00
CA ARG A 159 22.10 -12.97 14.10
C ARG A 159 21.93 -14.45 13.79
N GLY A 160 20.80 -14.85 13.22
CA GLY A 160 20.56 -16.22 12.76
C GLY A 160 21.55 -16.66 11.68
N HIS A 161 21.77 -15.83 10.67
CA HIS A 161 22.72 -16.11 9.58
C HIS A 161 24.17 -16.15 10.07
N CYS A 162 24.57 -15.19 10.91
CA CYS A 162 25.90 -15.14 11.50
C CYS A 162 26.16 -16.38 12.36
N ARG A 163 25.20 -16.82 13.17
CA ARG A 163 25.30 -18.08 13.92
C ARG A 163 25.59 -19.28 13.01
N HIS A 164 25.14 -19.25 11.77
CA HIS A 164 25.40 -20.31 10.78
C HIS A 164 26.66 -20.11 9.95
N GLY A 165 27.49 -19.11 10.27
CA GLY A 165 28.78 -18.87 9.64
C GLY A 165 28.71 -18.01 8.38
N ASP A 166 27.64 -17.23 8.20
CA ASP A 166 27.57 -16.25 7.11
C ASP A 166 28.42 -14.99 7.46
N PRO A 167 29.52 -14.74 6.73
CA PRO A 167 30.42 -13.64 7.04
C PRO A 167 29.80 -12.26 6.79
N GLN A 168 28.90 -12.12 5.80
CA GLN A 168 28.26 -10.84 5.51
C GLN A 168 27.24 -10.48 6.60
N ALA A 169 26.55 -11.49 7.13
CA ALA A 169 25.65 -11.29 8.26
C ALA A 169 26.39 -10.90 9.54
N CYS A 170 27.56 -11.49 9.79
CA CYS A 170 28.39 -11.13 10.95
C CYS A 170 28.96 -9.70 10.85
N GLU A 171 29.37 -9.27 9.65
CA GLU A 171 29.78 -7.88 9.37
C GLU A 171 28.62 -6.91 9.58
N PHE A 172 27.42 -7.24 9.09
CA PHE A 172 26.22 -6.42 9.30
C PHE A 172 25.88 -6.25 10.79
N LEU A 173 26.04 -7.30 11.61
CA LEU A 173 25.80 -7.22 13.05
C LEU A 173 26.75 -6.25 13.75
N THR A 174 28.02 -6.23 13.35
CA THR A 174 29.02 -5.34 13.95
C THR A 174 28.83 -3.90 13.48
N GLU A 175 28.64 -3.69 12.18
CA GLU A 175 28.56 -2.35 11.60
C GLU A 175 27.21 -1.65 11.82
N THR A 176 26.11 -2.40 11.77
CA THR A 176 24.75 -1.85 11.76
C THR A 176 23.99 -2.13 13.05
N CYS A 177 24.16 -3.32 13.65
CA CYS A 177 23.42 -3.72 14.85
C CYS A 177 24.17 -3.45 16.16
N GLY A 178 25.44 -3.03 16.09
CA GLY A 178 26.24 -2.62 17.25
C GLY A 178 26.73 -3.77 18.14
N TYR A 179 26.76 -5.00 17.61
CA TYR A 179 27.41 -6.12 18.28
C TYR A 179 28.92 -5.89 18.34
N ASP A 180 29.56 -6.30 19.43
CA ASP A 180 31.02 -6.35 19.47
C ASP A 180 31.57 -7.65 18.87
N HIS A 181 32.88 -7.67 18.59
CA HIS A 181 33.51 -8.84 17.99
C HIS A 181 33.47 -10.08 18.90
N ASP A 182 33.48 -9.91 20.23
CA ASP A 182 33.44 -11.02 21.19
C ASP A 182 32.02 -11.64 21.20
N GLU A 183 30.96 -10.83 21.11
CA GLU A 183 29.57 -11.29 20.98
C GLU A 183 29.33 -12.05 19.67
N VAL A 184 29.95 -11.60 18.57
CA VAL A 184 29.91 -12.31 17.27
C VAL A 184 30.64 -13.64 17.35
N ASP A 185 31.82 -13.68 17.96
CA ASP A 185 32.59 -14.91 18.16
C ASP A 185 31.83 -15.91 19.05
N ASP A 186 31.13 -15.44 20.08
CA ASP A 186 30.27 -16.28 20.92
C ASP A 186 29.08 -16.87 20.14
N LEU A 187 28.47 -16.09 19.23
CA LEU A 187 27.40 -16.58 18.35
C LEU A 187 27.89 -17.69 17.41
N LEU A 188 29.12 -17.57 16.90
CA LEU A 188 29.74 -18.59 16.06
C LEU A 188 30.12 -19.83 16.88
N ALA A 189 30.68 -19.64 18.07
CA ALA A 189 31.08 -20.73 18.97
C ALA A 189 29.90 -21.56 19.48
N ASP A 190 28.71 -20.96 19.62
CA ASP A 190 27.50 -21.67 20.05
C ASP A 190 26.99 -22.69 19.00
N THR A 191 27.45 -22.57 17.75
CA THR A 191 27.20 -23.54 16.69
C THR A 191 28.15 -24.73 16.73
N ASP A 192 29.33 -24.54 17.33
CA ASP A 192 30.34 -25.59 17.54
C ASP A 192 30.07 -26.43 18.80
N ARG A 193 29.25 -25.95 19.75
CA ARG A 193 28.89 -26.69 20.99
C ARG A 193 27.83 -27.79 20.83
N ARG A 194 27.51 -28.23 19.61
CA ARG A 194 26.73 -29.46 19.43
C ARG A 194 27.69 -30.65 19.56
N ASP A 195 27.88 -31.09 20.80
CA ASP A 195 28.81 -32.11 21.35
C ASP A 195 28.74 -33.54 20.73
N ASP A 196 28.45 -33.73 19.45
CA ASP A 196 28.36 -35.06 18.82
C ASP A 196 29.09 -35.17 17.46
N GLU A 197 30.23 -34.49 17.27
CA GLU A 197 31.14 -34.81 16.14
C GLU A 197 32.45 -35.42 16.65
N PRO A 198 32.67 -36.74 16.44
CA PRO A 198 33.94 -37.37 16.76
C PRO A 198 35.04 -36.88 15.80
N GLU A 199 36.21 -36.57 16.38
CA GLU A 199 37.51 -36.48 15.71
C GLU A 199 37.76 -35.30 14.75
N GLN A 200 37.73 -34.06 15.27
CA GLN A 200 38.42 -32.93 14.61
C GLN A 200 39.95 -32.91 14.88
N GLU A 201 40.52 -33.92 15.55
CA GLU A 201 41.93 -33.92 15.98
C GLU A 201 42.96 -34.15 14.84
N THR A 202 42.53 -34.48 13.62
CA THR A 202 43.44 -34.84 12.50
C THR A 202 43.62 -33.78 11.42
N LEU A 203 42.82 -32.71 11.41
CA LEU A 203 42.94 -31.66 10.38
C LEU A 203 43.99 -30.62 10.80
N SER A 204 44.98 -30.37 9.93
CA SER A 204 45.94 -29.28 10.14
C SER A 204 45.24 -27.91 10.15
N GLY A 205 45.78 -26.89 10.83
CA GLY A 205 45.11 -25.59 11.01
C GLY A 205 44.56 -24.94 9.73
N LYS A 206 45.24 -25.08 8.58
CA LYS A 206 44.74 -24.58 7.28
C LYS A 206 43.56 -25.41 6.75
N GLN A 207 43.61 -26.73 6.91
CA GLN A 207 42.53 -27.65 6.50
C GLN A 207 41.32 -27.52 7.40
N ALA A 208 41.52 -27.42 8.73
CA ALA A 208 40.46 -27.19 9.70
C ALA A 208 39.72 -25.87 9.40
N GLY A 209 40.44 -24.78 9.12
CA GLY A 209 39.82 -23.52 8.75
C GLY A 209 39.05 -23.56 7.42
N ALA A 210 39.56 -24.27 6.41
CA ALA A 210 38.86 -24.46 5.13
C ALA A 210 37.59 -25.31 5.29
N TYR A 211 37.68 -26.39 6.06
CA TYR A 211 36.57 -27.27 6.38
C TYR A 211 35.48 -26.54 7.16
N SER A 212 35.83 -25.80 8.22
CA SER A 212 34.89 -25.01 9.02
C SER A 212 34.11 -24.00 8.16
N ARG A 213 34.77 -23.29 7.23
CA ARG A 213 34.09 -22.40 6.28
C ARG A 213 33.13 -23.13 5.34
N ALA A 214 33.55 -24.27 4.80
CA ALA A 214 32.70 -25.08 3.92
C ALA A 214 31.47 -25.63 4.68
N LEU A 215 31.67 -26.08 5.92
CA LEU A 215 30.61 -26.56 6.78
C LEU A 215 29.64 -25.44 7.18
N GLY A 216 30.15 -24.25 7.48
CA GLY A 216 29.34 -23.05 7.70
C GLY A 216 28.48 -22.73 6.49
N GLY A 217 29.08 -22.64 5.30
CA GLY A 217 28.34 -22.42 4.04
C GLY A 217 27.26 -23.48 3.78
N TYR A 218 27.56 -24.75 4.03
CA TYR A 218 26.58 -25.85 3.93
C TYR A 218 25.43 -25.72 4.94
N ARG A 219 25.74 -25.45 6.22
CA ARG A 219 24.73 -25.25 7.27
C ARG A 219 23.85 -24.05 6.97
N GLY A 220 24.44 -22.94 6.50
CA GLY A 220 23.72 -21.75 6.03
C GLY A 220 22.76 -22.06 4.89
N ALA A 221 23.23 -22.76 3.84
CA ALA A 221 22.39 -23.16 2.71
C ALA A 221 21.19 -24.02 3.15
N ILE A 222 21.39 -24.97 4.08
CA ILE A 222 20.30 -25.79 4.64
C ILE A 222 19.29 -24.92 5.41
N ALA A 223 19.77 -23.98 6.21
CA ALA A 223 18.89 -23.07 6.96
C ALA A 223 17.99 -22.26 6.00
N SER A 224 18.59 -21.67 4.95
CA SER A 224 17.85 -20.92 3.94
C SER A 224 16.82 -21.79 3.20
N LEU A 225 17.17 -23.04 2.85
CA LEU A 225 16.22 -23.97 2.22
C LEU A 225 15.03 -24.29 3.13
N ARG A 226 15.24 -24.46 4.44
CA ARG A 226 14.15 -24.70 5.41
C ARG A 226 13.19 -23.52 5.47
N GLU A 227 13.72 -22.31 5.51
CA GLU A 227 12.91 -21.09 5.52
C GLU A 227 12.06 -20.96 4.24
N LEU A 228 12.68 -21.18 3.07
CA LEU A 228 11.96 -21.17 1.79
C LEU A 228 10.85 -22.23 1.75
N LEU A 229 11.10 -23.44 2.26
CA LEU A 229 10.08 -24.48 2.33
C LEU A 229 8.89 -24.08 3.22
N ASP A 230 9.14 -23.44 4.36
CA ASP A 230 8.07 -22.97 5.23
C ASP A 230 7.30 -21.80 4.61
N ALA A 231 7.98 -20.90 3.90
CA ALA A 231 7.35 -19.84 3.12
C ALA A 231 6.43 -20.42 2.03
N VAL A 232 6.91 -21.39 1.25
CA VAL A 232 6.10 -22.10 0.23
C VAL A 232 4.87 -22.77 0.86
N ARG A 233 5.04 -23.47 1.99
CA ARG A 233 3.91 -24.10 2.71
C ARG A 233 2.87 -23.09 3.17
N LYS A 234 3.31 -21.91 3.64
CA LYS A 234 2.42 -20.83 4.06
C LYS A 234 1.64 -20.27 2.88
N GLN A 235 2.33 -19.94 1.78
CA GLN A 235 1.68 -19.40 0.59
C GLN A 235 0.70 -20.38 -0.05
N ARG A 236 1.04 -21.68 -0.08
CA ARG A 236 0.12 -22.73 -0.51
C ARG A 236 -1.19 -22.71 0.28
N ARG A 237 -1.14 -22.67 1.62
CA ARG A 237 -2.35 -22.63 2.46
C ARG A 237 -3.21 -21.40 2.17
N HIS A 238 -2.57 -20.23 1.97
CA HIS A 238 -3.29 -19.01 1.61
C HIS A 238 -3.98 -19.13 0.25
N ALA A 239 -3.30 -19.69 -0.76
CA ALA A 239 -3.89 -19.91 -2.08
C ALA A 239 -5.07 -20.90 -2.03
N GLU A 240 -4.95 -21.99 -1.27
CA GLU A 240 -6.04 -22.97 -1.07
C GLU A 240 -7.25 -22.35 -0.38
N GLN A 241 -7.03 -21.52 0.65
CA GLN A 241 -8.09 -20.80 1.36
C GLN A 241 -8.81 -19.79 0.44
N ALA A 242 -8.04 -18.99 -0.30
CA ALA A 242 -8.59 -18.01 -1.23
C ALA A 242 -9.39 -18.69 -2.34
N TRP A 243 -8.87 -19.78 -2.92
CA TRP A 243 -9.59 -20.55 -3.93
C TRP A 243 -10.88 -21.17 -3.38
N SER A 244 -10.86 -21.72 -2.16
CA SER A 244 -12.06 -22.27 -1.51
C SER A 244 -13.17 -21.20 -1.35
N ALA A 245 -12.79 -19.99 -0.94
CA ALA A 245 -13.72 -18.87 -0.81
C ALA A 245 -14.31 -18.45 -2.17
N MET A 246 -13.47 -18.27 -3.20
CA MET A 246 -13.92 -17.96 -4.56
C MET A 246 -14.86 -19.04 -5.11
N ALA A 247 -14.52 -20.32 -4.90
CA ALA A 247 -15.33 -21.44 -5.35
C ALA A 247 -16.69 -21.52 -4.61
N ALA A 248 -16.77 -21.10 -3.35
CA ALA A 248 -18.02 -21.01 -2.62
C ALA A 248 -18.95 -19.94 -3.23
N ILE A 249 -18.43 -18.75 -3.51
CA ILE A 249 -19.17 -17.63 -4.12
C ILE A 249 -19.73 -18.05 -5.48
N ARG A 250 -18.90 -18.64 -6.35
CA ARG A 250 -19.35 -19.07 -7.69
C ARG A 250 -20.44 -20.15 -7.65
N ARG A 251 -20.35 -21.08 -6.70
CA ARG A 251 -21.42 -22.09 -6.50
C ARG A 251 -22.73 -21.45 -6.07
N GLU A 252 -22.68 -20.41 -5.25
CA GLU A 252 -23.87 -19.68 -4.80
C GLU A 252 -24.51 -18.87 -5.92
N THR A 253 -23.71 -18.28 -6.82
CA THR A 253 -24.18 -17.51 -7.98
C THR A 253 -24.60 -18.38 -9.17
N GLY A 254 -24.39 -19.70 -9.11
CA GLY A 254 -24.68 -20.62 -10.20
C GLY A 254 -23.66 -20.56 -11.35
N GLU A 255 -22.50 -19.95 -11.11
CA GLU A 255 -21.39 -19.89 -12.06
C GLU A 255 -20.51 -21.15 -11.96
N ASP A 256 -19.85 -21.50 -13.06
CA ASP A 256 -18.90 -22.62 -13.09
C ASP A 256 -17.65 -22.31 -12.24
N VAL A 257 -17.29 -23.27 -11.40
CA VAL A 257 -16.08 -23.20 -10.57
C VAL A 257 -14.86 -23.54 -11.40
N GLU A 258 -13.93 -22.59 -11.52
CA GLU A 258 -12.64 -22.81 -12.16
C GLU A 258 -11.70 -23.64 -11.29
N GLU A 259 -10.99 -24.59 -11.92
CA GLU A 259 -9.94 -25.37 -11.27
C GLU A 259 -8.66 -24.53 -11.05
N PRO A 260 -7.93 -24.71 -9.93
CA PRO A 260 -6.72 -23.94 -9.62
C PRO A 260 -5.49 -24.47 -10.39
N ARG A 261 -5.54 -24.44 -11.73
CA ARG A 261 -4.52 -25.04 -12.62
C ARG A 261 -3.12 -24.48 -12.42
N GLU A 262 -3.00 -23.18 -12.16
CA GLU A 262 -1.74 -22.49 -11.89
C GLU A 262 -1.05 -23.06 -10.63
N LEU A 263 -1.81 -23.14 -9.53
CA LEU A 263 -1.32 -23.67 -8.26
C LEU A 263 -0.87 -25.12 -8.41
N HIS A 264 -1.65 -25.95 -9.09
CA HIS A 264 -1.28 -27.34 -9.36
C HIS A 264 0.01 -27.44 -10.17
N ARG A 265 0.19 -26.62 -11.22
CA ARG A 265 1.43 -26.63 -12.02
C ARG A 265 2.64 -26.26 -11.18
N LEU A 266 2.55 -25.22 -10.36
CA LEU A 266 3.65 -24.78 -9.49
C LEU A 266 4.00 -25.86 -8.46
N LEU A 267 3.00 -26.47 -7.82
CA LEU A 267 3.23 -27.56 -6.86
C LEU A 267 3.86 -28.79 -7.52
N ASN A 268 3.48 -29.12 -8.76
CA ASN A 268 4.10 -30.20 -9.51
C ASN A 268 5.57 -29.89 -9.86
N SER A 269 5.88 -28.65 -10.25
CA SER A 269 7.27 -28.26 -10.53
C SER A 269 8.19 -28.39 -9.31
N LEU A 270 7.66 -28.20 -8.09
CA LEU A 270 8.41 -28.42 -6.85
C LEU A 270 8.68 -29.90 -6.56
N THR A 271 7.88 -30.82 -7.11
CA THR A 271 8.10 -32.27 -6.97
C THR A 271 9.08 -32.83 -8.00
N GLU A 272 9.37 -32.08 -9.06
CA GLU A 272 10.25 -32.48 -10.17
C GLU A 272 11.74 -32.19 -9.91
N ILE A 273 12.18 -32.02 -8.66
CA ILE A 273 13.63 -31.90 -8.37
C ILE A 273 14.31 -33.23 -8.75
N PRO A 274 15.17 -33.26 -9.78
CA PRO A 274 15.77 -34.49 -10.30
C PRO A 274 16.55 -35.26 -9.23
N ASP A 275 16.49 -36.61 -9.30
CA ASP A 275 17.16 -37.50 -8.35
C ASP A 275 18.70 -37.31 -8.31
N GLU A 276 19.28 -36.81 -9.40
CA GLU A 276 20.69 -36.41 -9.51
C GLU A 276 21.11 -35.28 -8.54
N HIS A 277 20.14 -34.55 -7.98
CA HIS A 277 20.37 -33.53 -6.94
C HIS A 277 20.00 -34.01 -5.52
N ARG A 278 19.63 -35.29 -5.35
CA ARG A 278 19.41 -35.87 -4.03
C ARG A 278 20.75 -36.28 -3.45
N LEU A 279 21.04 -35.82 -2.23
CA LEU A 279 22.27 -36.13 -1.47
C LEU A 279 22.65 -37.64 -1.41
N SER A 280 21.72 -38.55 -1.68
CA SER A 280 21.96 -39.98 -1.82
C SER A 280 22.93 -40.36 -2.96
N THR A 281 22.95 -39.62 -4.08
CA THR A 281 23.89 -39.87 -5.19
C THR A 281 25.27 -39.25 -4.93
N LEU A 282 25.34 -38.24 -4.05
CA LEU A 282 26.60 -37.59 -3.66
C LEU A 282 27.47 -38.52 -2.80
N HIS A 283 26.85 -39.37 -1.97
CA HIS A 283 27.56 -40.38 -1.17
C HIS A 283 28.21 -41.46 -2.05
N GLU A 284 27.55 -41.85 -3.15
CA GLU A 284 28.11 -42.85 -4.09
C GLU A 284 29.38 -42.36 -4.80
N HIS A 285 29.58 -41.04 -4.95
CA HIS A 285 30.78 -40.46 -5.57
C HIS A 285 31.93 -40.23 -4.58
N ILE A 286 31.70 -40.35 -3.26
CA ILE A 286 32.73 -40.13 -2.23
C ILE A 286 33.47 -41.43 -1.88
N ASP A 287 32.83 -42.61 -2.07
CA ASP A 287 33.45 -43.92 -1.85
C ASP A 287 34.33 -44.40 -3.03
N GLU A 288 34.31 -43.70 -4.16
CA GLU A 288 35.30 -43.89 -5.23
C GLU A 288 36.62 -43.21 -4.80
N GLY A 289 37.46 -43.97 -4.08
CA GLY A 289 38.78 -43.53 -3.63
C GLY A 289 39.63 -42.95 -4.77
N PRO A 290 40.66 -42.14 -4.45
CA PRO A 290 41.35 -41.31 -5.44
C PRO A 290 42.08 -42.18 -6.45
N GLU A 291 41.47 -42.41 -7.62
CA GLU A 291 42.23 -42.71 -8.82
C GLU A 291 43.06 -41.45 -9.12
N GLN A 292 44.37 -41.64 -9.01
CA GLN A 292 45.41 -40.63 -9.09
C GLN A 292 45.22 -39.66 -10.27
N GLY A 293 45.22 -38.37 -9.96
CA GLY A 293 45.68 -37.33 -10.88
C GLY A 293 44.62 -36.36 -11.38
N ASP A 294 44.19 -35.44 -10.52
CA ASP A 294 44.45 -34.02 -10.78
C ASP A 294 44.23 -33.23 -9.49
N VAL A 295 45.34 -32.74 -8.94
CA VAL A 295 45.29 -31.68 -7.94
C VAL A 295 44.72 -30.48 -8.68
N VAL A 296 43.47 -30.10 -8.39
CA VAL A 296 42.95 -28.79 -8.80
C VAL A 296 43.74 -27.75 -8.03
N GLU A 297 44.84 -27.32 -8.64
CA GLU A 297 45.64 -26.20 -8.22
C GLU A 297 44.79 -24.95 -8.41
N PHE A 298 44.15 -24.48 -7.33
CA PHE A 298 43.48 -23.17 -7.31
C PHE A 298 44.54 -22.06 -7.26
N ASP A 299 45.28 -21.91 -8.36
CA ASP A 299 46.16 -20.78 -8.61
C ASP A 299 45.41 -19.80 -9.51
N ASP A 300 44.48 -19.03 -8.93
CA ASP A 300 43.86 -17.86 -9.57
C ASP A 300 43.12 -16.98 -8.53
N GLN A 301 43.88 -16.40 -7.59
CA GLN A 301 43.43 -15.24 -6.80
C GLN A 301 43.88 -13.91 -7.41
N GLN A 302 43.85 -13.79 -8.74
CA GLN A 302 44.24 -12.55 -9.43
C GLN A 302 43.26 -12.11 -10.52
N ALA A 303 41.94 -12.11 -10.23
CA ALA A 303 40.96 -11.51 -11.15
C ALA A 303 39.63 -11.01 -10.53
N LEU A 304 39.57 -10.69 -9.23
CA LEU A 304 38.37 -10.06 -8.63
C LEU A 304 38.60 -8.64 -8.11
N GLY A 305 39.69 -7.99 -8.54
CA GLY A 305 39.88 -6.55 -8.42
C GLY A 305 39.63 -5.86 -9.77
N GLY A 306 38.36 -5.65 -10.13
CA GLY A 306 38.05 -4.80 -11.29
C GLY A 306 36.68 -5.01 -11.93
N GLY A 307 35.75 -4.09 -11.68
CA GLY A 307 34.85 -3.60 -12.72
C GLY A 307 33.43 -4.17 -12.85
N ARG A 308 32.85 -4.82 -11.83
CA ARG A 308 31.42 -5.23 -11.87
C ARG A 308 30.59 -4.92 -10.62
N ALA A 309 31.01 -3.93 -9.82
CA ALA A 309 30.24 -3.48 -8.65
C ALA A 309 29.19 -2.38 -8.97
N ASN A 310 29.08 -1.90 -10.23
CA ASN A 310 28.23 -0.74 -10.56
C ASN A 310 26.95 -1.04 -11.37
N ASP A 311 26.64 -2.30 -11.68
CA ASP A 311 25.44 -2.61 -12.47
C ASP A 311 24.17 -2.90 -11.65
N GLN A 312 24.29 -3.19 -10.35
CA GLN A 312 23.10 -3.35 -9.48
C GLN A 312 22.61 -2.04 -8.85
N ALA A 313 23.43 -0.98 -8.83
CA ALA A 313 23.02 0.35 -8.38
C ALA A 313 22.23 1.14 -9.44
N ARG A 314 22.07 0.61 -10.67
CA ARG A 314 21.40 1.30 -11.79
C ARG A 314 19.90 0.98 -11.92
N LEU A 315 19.35 0.10 -11.10
CA LEU A 315 17.92 -0.28 -11.14
C LEU A 315 17.03 0.46 -10.13
N ALA A 316 17.58 1.38 -9.33
CA ALA A 316 16.82 2.21 -8.40
C ALA A 316 17.00 3.71 -8.70
N GLY A 317 16.29 4.19 -9.73
CA GLY A 317 15.78 5.57 -9.89
C GLY A 317 16.75 6.77 -9.83
N GLY A 318 16.87 7.51 -10.94
CA GLY A 318 17.37 8.90 -10.95
C GLY A 318 17.77 9.40 -12.33
N GLU A 319 17.03 10.37 -12.86
CA GLU A 319 17.07 10.92 -14.22
C GLU A 319 18.39 11.58 -14.66
N GLN A 320 18.70 11.52 -15.97
CA GLN A 320 18.79 12.67 -16.92
C GLN A 320 19.78 12.40 -18.07
N GLY A 321 19.36 12.72 -19.31
CA GLY A 321 20.28 13.18 -20.36
C GLY A 321 20.38 12.38 -21.67
N GLU A 322 19.60 12.84 -22.65
CA GLU A 322 19.93 12.96 -24.09
C GLU A 322 19.82 11.77 -25.09
N ARG A 323 18.85 11.99 -26.00
CA ARG A 323 18.91 12.00 -27.48
C ARG A 323 19.47 10.76 -28.21
N GLY A 324 18.56 10.09 -28.92
CA GLY A 324 18.90 9.21 -30.04
C GLY A 324 17.67 8.71 -30.77
N GLN A 325 17.29 9.46 -31.81
CA GLN A 325 16.41 9.16 -32.95
C GLN A 325 16.03 7.67 -33.16
N GLY A 326 14.72 7.41 -33.25
CA GLY A 326 14.14 6.17 -33.75
C GLY A 326 12.73 6.42 -34.26
N GLU A 327 12.56 6.33 -35.57
CA GLU A 327 11.35 6.46 -36.38
C GLU A 327 10.25 5.48 -35.93
N VAL A 328 9.03 5.99 -35.70
CA VAL A 328 7.85 5.19 -35.39
C VAL A 328 6.93 5.23 -36.61
N GLU A 329 6.75 4.08 -37.26
CA GLU A 329 5.66 3.85 -38.20
C GLU A 329 4.36 3.70 -37.42
N ASP A 330 3.40 4.57 -37.70
CA ASP A 330 2.02 4.47 -37.19
C ASP A 330 1.30 3.30 -37.86
N VAL A 331 0.97 2.27 -37.07
CA VAL A 331 -0.08 1.30 -37.42
C VAL A 331 -1.29 1.60 -36.55
N VAL A 332 -2.29 2.22 -37.18
CA VAL A 332 -3.62 2.45 -36.61
C VAL A 332 -4.38 1.12 -36.62
N GLU A 333 -4.57 0.52 -35.44
CA GLU A 333 -5.50 -0.58 -35.26
C GLU A 333 -6.91 -0.01 -35.05
N GLU A 334 -7.75 -0.16 -36.07
CA GLU A 334 -9.17 0.18 -36.06
C GLU A 334 -9.91 -0.63 -34.99
N ASN A 335 -10.62 0.07 -34.12
CA ASN A 335 -11.46 -0.50 -33.08
C ASN A 335 -12.88 -0.66 -33.64
N PRO A 336 -13.39 -1.88 -33.93
CA PRO A 336 -14.75 -2.04 -34.43
C PRO A 336 -15.74 -1.95 -33.27
N GLY A 337 -16.29 -0.75 -33.09
CA GLY A 337 -17.44 -0.52 -32.20
C GLY A 337 -18.65 -1.37 -32.60
N GLY A 338 -19.26 -2.01 -31.60
CA GLY A 338 -20.52 -2.72 -31.72
C GLY A 338 -21.36 -2.52 -30.45
N MET A 339 -21.91 -1.32 -30.28
CA MET A 339 -23.03 -1.11 -29.34
C MET A 339 -24.34 -1.41 -30.05
N LEU A 340 -25.10 -2.33 -29.47
CA LEU A 340 -26.48 -2.64 -29.84
C LEU A 340 -27.35 -1.41 -29.56
N ALA A 341 -28.02 -0.95 -30.61
CA ALA A 341 -29.09 0.03 -30.53
C ALA A 341 -30.38 -0.68 -30.14
N ASP A 342 -30.95 -0.31 -28.99
CA ASP A 342 -32.35 -0.53 -28.69
C ASP A 342 -33.16 0.66 -29.20
N GLU A 343 -34.18 0.32 -29.98
CA GLU A 343 -35.16 1.22 -30.58
C GLU A 343 -36.03 1.87 -29.50
N ARG A 344 -36.12 3.21 -29.50
CA ARG A 344 -37.29 3.87 -28.92
C ARG A 344 -37.68 5.15 -29.66
N GLU A 345 -38.97 5.18 -29.96
CA GLU A 345 -39.71 6.11 -30.79
C GLU A 345 -39.66 7.58 -30.34
N GLU A 346 -39.51 8.42 -31.37
CA GLU A 346 -40.11 9.74 -31.60
C GLU A 346 -40.82 10.48 -30.45
N ALA A 347 -40.26 11.64 -30.08
CA ALA A 347 -41.06 12.84 -29.83
C ALA A 347 -40.24 14.10 -30.19
N ALA A 348 -40.75 14.85 -31.17
CA ALA A 348 -40.18 16.07 -31.71
C ALA A 348 -40.16 17.21 -30.68
N SER A 349 -39.03 17.92 -30.58
CA SER A 349 -38.97 19.30 -30.09
C SER A 349 -37.77 20.01 -30.68
N SER A 350 -38.05 20.95 -31.57
CA SER A 350 -37.10 21.87 -32.19
C SER A 350 -36.48 22.83 -31.18
N GLY A 351 -35.14 22.87 -31.10
CA GLY A 351 -34.40 23.86 -30.33
C GLY A 351 -33.02 24.10 -30.95
N SER A 352 -32.94 25.14 -31.78
CA SER A 352 -31.72 25.65 -32.41
C SER A 352 -30.74 26.14 -31.35
N THR A 353 -29.49 25.68 -31.38
CA THR A 353 -28.39 26.33 -30.65
C THR A 353 -27.20 26.48 -31.58
N GLU A 354 -26.91 27.73 -31.96
CA GLU A 354 -25.73 28.15 -32.71
C GLU A 354 -24.48 27.98 -31.84
N GLN A 355 -23.49 27.30 -32.40
CA GLN A 355 -22.16 27.13 -31.82
C GLN A 355 -21.31 28.35 -32.24
N GLN A 356 -20.96 29.23 -31.30
CA GLN A 356 -19.98 30.29 -31.55
C GLN A 356 -18.56 29.76 -31.28
N ILE A 357 -17.75 29.80 -32.33
CA ILE A 357 -16.29 29.65 -32.31
C ILE A 357 -15.70 31.01 -31.92
N PRO A 358 -14.79 31.12 -30.93
CA PRO A 358 -13.99 32.31 -30.75
C PRO A 358 -12.71 32.23 -31.59
N ASP A 359 -12.53 33.22 -32.45
CA ASP A 359 -11.35 33.46 -33.28
C ASP A 359 -10.09 33.80 -32.48
N GLU A 360 -8.99 33.21 -32.94
CA GLU A 360 -7.62 33.70 -33.12
C GLU A 360 -7.13 35.04 -32.54
N PHE A 361 -5.92 34.94 -31.97
CA PHE A 361 -4.75 35.84 -32.03
C PHE A 361 -4.82 37.27 -31.46
N ALA A 362 -4.05 37.48 -30.38
CA ALA A 362 -3.28 38.70 -30.18
C ALA A 362 -1.83 38.35 -29.79
N VAL A 363 -0.94 38.45 -30.77
CA VAL A 363 0.52 38.50 -30.61
C VAL A 363 0.90 39.88 -30.09
N ALA A 364 1.75 39.96 -29.07
CA ALA A 364 2.47 41.17 -28.71
C ALA A 364 3.97 40.87 -28.60
N GLU A 365 4.70 41.21 -29.68
CA GLU A 365 6.15 41.36 -29.70
C GLU A 365 6.57 42.73 -29.14
N GLY A 366 7.77 42.74 -28.53
CA GLY A 366 8.63 43.92 -28.36
C GLY A 366 8.42 44.69 -27.05
N GLY A 367 9.43 45.05 -26.27
CA GLY A 367 10.87 45.11 -26.49
C GLY A 367 11.44 46.32 -25.73
N GLN A 368 12.38 46.06 -24.81
CA GLN A 368 13.50 46.89 -24.33
C GLN A 368 13.28 48.39 -24.01
N HIS A 369 13.66 48.85 -22.80
CA HIS A 369 15.00 49.38 -22.45
C HIS A 369 15.00 50.23 -21.15
N THR A 370 16.07 50.03 -20.36
CA THR A 370 16.80 50.99 -19.49
C THR A 370 16.09 51.66 -18.30
N LEU A 371 16.53 51.33 -17.08
CA LEU A 371 17.55 52.10 -16.35
C LEU A 371 18.27 51.22 -15.32
#